data_AF-A0A0L8ALR0-F1
#
_entry.id   AF-A0A0L8ALR0-F1
#
_cell.length_a   1.000
_cell.length_b   1.000
_cell.length_c   1.000
_cell.angle_alpha   90.00
_cell.angle_beta   90.00
_cell.angle_gamma   90.00
#
_symmetry.space_group_name_H-M   'P 1'
#
loop_
_entity.id
_entity.type
_entity.pdbx_description
1 polymer ?
#
loop_
_entity_poly.entity_id
_entity_poly.type
_entity_poly.pdbx_seq_one_letter_code
_entity_poly.pdbx_strand_id
1 'polypeptide(L)'
;MDDRRTRSERFGIKWRWLFLVGGIIYLANGISTIIKPKEIYSYLGFDFNRWLYIALHLFVAFLLLLLFIKNQKLLRQQIKDEVMRQHNEEH
;
A
#
# COMPACT_ATOMS: atom_id res chain seq x y z
N MET A 1 -11.52 25.48 12.90
CA MET A 1 -10.81 24.18 12.80
C MET A 1 -11.67 23.22 12.00
N ASP A 2 -11.35 23.00 10.73
CA ASP A 2 -12.09 22.06 9.87
C ASP A 2 -11.19 20.86 9.53
N ASP A 3 -10.73 20.15 10.56
CA ASP A 3 -10.02 18.87 10.44
C ASP A 3 -11.04 17.71 10.40
N ARG A 4 -11.97 17.76 9.44
CA ARG A 4 -12.99 16.73 9.18
C ARG A 4 -12.38 15.43 8.61
N ARG A 5 -11.10 15.17 8.82
CA ARG A 5 -10.43 13.96 8.34
C ARG A 5 -10.60 12.84 9.34
N THR A 6 -10.93 11.67 8.82
CA THR A 6 -11.16 10.49 9.65
C THR A 6 -9.82 9.99 10.18
N ARG A 7 -9.78 9.46 11.42
CA ARG A 7 -8.56 8.91 12.04
C ARG A 7 -7.82 7.92 11.13
N SER A 8 -8.56 7.17 10.31
CA SER A 8 -8.06 6.24 9.31
C SER A 8 -7.23 6.89 8.20
N GLU A 9 -7.59 8.10 7.76
CA GLU A 9 -6.89 8.80 6.68
C GLU A 9 -5.54 9.34 7.14
N ARG A 10 -5.49 9.91 8.36
CA ARG A 10 -4.22 10.33 8.98
C ARG A 10 -3.26 9.15 9.17
N PHE A 11 -3.78 8.00 9.60
CA PHE A 11 -3.00 6.78 9.71
C PHE A 11 -2.48 6.31 8.33
N GLY A 12 -3.36 6.24 7.33
CA GLY A 12 -3.01 5.80 5.98
C GLY A 12 -1.90 6.64 5.34
N ILE A 13 -1.93 7.96 5.53
CA ILE A 13 -0.91 8.87 5.01
C ILE A 13 0.44 8.70 5.73
N LYS A 14 0.42 8.60 7.07
CA LYS A 14 1.64 8.42 7.88
C LYS A 14 2.36 7.12 7.53
N TRP A 15 1.60 6.03 7.40
CA TRP A 15 2.14 4.69 7.18
C TRP A 15 2.20 4.28 5.70
N ARG A 16 1.97 5.23 4.77
CA ARG A 16 1.88 4.91 3.34
C ARG A 16 3.09 4.13 2.81
N TRP A 17 4.30 4.49 3.24
CA TRP A 17 5.52 3.83 2.81
C TRP A 17 5.59 2.36 3.24
N LEU A 18 4.98 1.98 4.37
CA LEU A 18 4.87 0.58 4.74
C LEU A 18 4.05 -0.22 3.74
N PHE A 19 2.98 0.35 3.18
CA PHE A 19 2.22 -0.34 2.13
C PHE A 19 3.09 -0.56 0.89
N LEU A 20 3.90 0.42 0.49
CA LEU A 20 4.80 0.25 -0.65
C LEU A 20 5.86 -0.82 -0.38
N VAL A 21 6.56 -0.74 0.76
CA VAL A 21 7.59 -1.71 1.15
C VAL A 21 7.01 -3.11 1.28
N GLY A 22 5.86 -3.24 1.94
CA GLY A 22 5.13 -4.51 2.05
C GLY A 22 4.76 -5.08 0.67
N GLY A 23 4.27 -4.22 -0.24
CA GLY A 23 3.95 -4.63 -1.60
C GLY A 23 5.16 -5.18 -2.35
N ILE A 24 6.33 -4.53 -2.23
CA ILE A 24 7.59 -4.99 -2.83
C ILE A 24 8.01 -6.36 -2.25
N ILE A 25 7.90 -6.56 -0.93
CA ILE A 25 8.23 -7.84 -0.28
C ILE A 25 7.34 -8.97 -0.83
N TYR A 26 6.03 -8.73 -0.93
CA TYR A 26 5.11 -9.71 -1.50
C TYR A 26 5.44 -10.04 -2.96
N LEU A 27 5.81 -9.04 -3.75
CA LEU A 27 6.18 -9.21 -5.15
C LEU A 27 7.50 -9.99 -5.30
N ALA A 28 8.49 -9.67 -4.47
CA ALA A 28 9.77 -10.40 -4.42
C ALA A 28 9.57 -11.87 -4.02
N ASN A 29 8.69 -12.14 -3.05
CA ASN A 29 8.33 -13.50 -2.66
C ASN A 29 7.67 -14.26 -3.82
N GLY A 30 6.72 -13.63 -4.52
CA GLY A 30 6.12 -14.19 -5.74
C GLY A 30 7.17 -14.53 -6.81
N ILE A 31 8.10 -13.62 -7.11
CA ILE A 31 9.20 -13.85 -8.06
C ILE A 31 10.11 -14.99 -7.59
N SER A 32 10.43 -15.04 -6.29
CA SER A 32 11.28 -16.10 -5.72
C SER A 32 10.70 -17.50 -5.97
N THR A 33 9.38 -17.65 -5.91
CA THR A 33 8.71 -18.93 -6.20
C THR A 33 8.75 -19.35 -7.66
N ILE A 34 8.97 -18.41 -8.58
CA ILE A 34 9.19 -18.70 -10.01
C ILE A 34 10.61 -19.20 -10.21
N ILE A 35 11.59 -18.58 -9.55
CA ILE A 35 13.01 -18.93 -9.67
C ILE A 35 13.33 -20.25 -8.95
N LYS A 36 12.73 -20.50 -7.78
CA LYS A 36 12.95 -21.69 -6.94
C LYS A 36 11.64 -22.42 -6.70
N PRO A 37 11.13 -23.17 -7.70
CA PRO A 37 9.85 -23.85 -7.59
C PRO A 37 9.89 -24.98 -6.55
N LYS A 38 8.87 -25.00 -5.68
CA LYS A 38 8.52 -26.12 -4.79
C LYS A 38 7.16 -26.69 -5.20
N GLU A 39 6.89 -27.93 -4.83
CA GLU A 39 5.59 -28.57 -5.07
C GLU A 39 4.48 -27.95 -4.20
N ILE A 40 4.80 -27.65 -2.94
CA ILE A 40 3.87 -27.10 -1.95
C ILE A 40 4.45 -25.82 -1.35
N TYR A 41 3.62 -24.79 -1.25
CA TYR A 41 3.95 -23.54 -0.58
C TYR A 41 2.98 -23.28 0.56
N SER A 42 3.52 -23.09 1.77
CA SER A 42 2.72 -22.74 2.94
C SER A 42 2.53 -21.22 3.01
N TYR A 43 1.29 -20.78 3.20
CA TYR A 43 0.92 -19.37 3.39
C TYR A 43 -0.19 -19.26 4.43
N LEU A 44 0.06 -18.48 5.50
CA LEU A 44 -0.88 -18.30 6.62
C LEU A 44 -1.41 -19.61 7.23
N GLY A 45 -0.59 -20.66 7.25
CA GLY A 45 -0.97 -21.97 7.79
C GLY A 45 -1.71 -22.89 6.81
N PHE A 46 -1.90 -22.47 5.55
CA PHE A 46 -2.50 -23.28 4.51
C PHE A 46 -1.49 -23.63 3.43
N ASP A 47 -1.62 -24.82 2.87
CA ASP A 47 -0.80 -25.29 1.76
C ASP A 47 -1.47 -24.97 0.43
N PHE A 48 -0.72 -24.30 -0.45
CA PHE A 48 -1.17 -23.90 -1.75
C PHE A 48 -0.25 -24.44 -2.85
N ASN A 49 -0.85 -24.68 -4.02
CA ASN A 49 -0.07 -24.89 -5.22
C ASN A 49 0.66 -23.60 -5.62
N ARG A 50 1.74 -23.75 -6.39
CA ARG A 50 2.61 -22.64 -6.81
C ARG A 50 1.85 -21.47 -7.44
N TRP A 51 0.94 -21.75 -8.36
CA TRP A 51 0.23 -20.70 -9.11
C TRP A 51 -0.72 -19.92 -8.23
N LEU A 52 -1.42 -20.59 -7.32
CA LEU A 52 -2.30 -19.95 -6.35
C LEU A 52 -1.51 -19.12 -5.34
N TYR A 53 -0.35 -19.63 -4.89
CA TYR A 53 0.56 -18.86 -4.03
C TYR A 53 1.05 -17.57 -4.70
N ILE A 54 1.48 -17.65 -5.97
CA ILE A 54 1.90 -16.49 -6.77
C ILE A 54 0.74 -15.51 -6.95
N ALA A 55 -0.45 -16.00 -7.32
CA ALA A 55 -1.63 -15.17 -7.54
C ALA A 55 -2.02 -14.41 -6.25
N LEU A 56 -1.98 -15.08 -5.10
CA LEU A 56 -2.22 -14.44 -3.80
C LEU A 56 -1.19 -13.35 -3.49
N HIS A 57 0.10 -13.61 -3.74
CA HIS A 57 1.15 -12.63 -3.51
C HIS A 57 1.02 -11.41 -4.42
N LEU A 58 0.72 -11.63 -5.70
CA LEU A 58 0.47 -10.55 -6.67
C LEU A 58 -0.77 -9.74 -6.28
N PHE A 59 -1.85 -10.41 -5.86
CA PHE A 59 -3.07 -9.76 -5.42
C PHE A 59 -2.83 -8.87 -4.19
N VAL A 60 -2.14 -9.38 -3.17
CA VAL A 60 -1.80 -8.60 -1.97
C VAL A 60 -0.86 -7.43 -2.32
N ALA A 61 0.17 -7.67 -3.14
CA ALA A 61 1.08 -6.61 -3.58
C ALA A 61 0.33 -5.50 -4.33
N PHE A 62 -0.60 -5.88 -5.20
CA PHE A 62 -1.44 -4.93 -5.94
C PHE A 62 -2.35 -4.11 -5.02
N LEU A 63 -3.01 -4.74 -4.04
CA LEU A 63 -3.82 -4.04 -3.05
C LEU A 63 -3.00 -3.02 -2.24
N LEU A 64 -1.81 -3.41 -1.80
CA LEU A 64 -0.90 -2.54 -1.06
C LEU A 64 -0.44 -1.35 -1.91
N LEU A 65 -0.17 -1.57 -3.20
CA LEU A 65 0.14 -0.49 -4.14
C LEU A 65 -1.04 0.47 -4.31
N LEU A 66 -2.27 -0.03 -4.45
CA LEU A 66 -3.46 0.81 -4.53
C LEU A 66 -3.65 1.66 -3.26
N LEU A 67 -3.44 1.08 -2.08
CA LEU A 67 -3.48 1.80 -0.81
C LEU A 67 -2.39 2.89 -0.76
N PHE A 68 -1.18 2.59 -1.19
CA PHE A 68 -0.10 3.59 -1.28
C PHE A 68 -0.50 4.75 -2.21
N ILE A 69 -0.99 4.46 -3.42
CA ILE A 69 -1.39 5.48 -4.39
C ILE A 69 -2.53 6.35 -3.82
N LYS A 70 -3.54 5.73 -3.20
CA LYS A 70 -4.65 6.46 -2.56
C LYS A 70 -4.12 7.42 -1.49
N ASN A 71 -3.25 6.93 -0.60
CA ASN A 71 -2.69 7.73 0.48
C ASN A 71 -1.73 8.82 -0.02
N GLN A 72 -1.01 8.60 -1.12
CA GLN A 72 -0.21 9.64 -1.79
C GLN A 72 -1.06 10.73 -2.42
N LYS A 73 -2.17 10.36 -3.08
CA LYS A 73 -3.12 11.33 -3.62
C LYS A 73 -3.75 12.18 -2.52
N LEU A 74 -4.16 11.55 -1.42
CA LEU A 74 -4.68 12.24 -0.25
C LEU A 74 -3.64 13.24 0.29
N LEU A 75 -2.39 12.83 0.49
CA LEU A 75 -1.31 13.71 0.95
C LEU A 75 -1.13 14.94 0.05
N ARG A 76 -1.12 14.75 -1.28
CA ARG A 76 -0.98 15.87 -2.22
C ARG A 76 -2.14 16.87 -2.13
N GLN A 77 -3.36 16.39 -1.91
CA GLN A 77 -4.50 17.27 -1.65
C GLN A 77 -4.30 18.06 -0.36
N GLN A 78 -3.81 17.43 0.71
CA GLN A 78 -3.56 18.14 1.98
C GLN A 78 -2.60 19.31 1.80
N ILE A 79 -1.47 19.05 1.15
CA ILE A 79 -0.43 20.07 0.92
C ILE A 79 -1.01 21.20 0.07
N LYS A 80 -1.80 20.89 -0.97
CA LYS A 80 -2.41 21.91 -1.83
C LYS A 80 -3.41 22.78 -1.07
N ASP A 81 -4.28 22.18 -0.26
CA ASP A 81 -5.28 22.91 0.53
C ASP A 81 -4.62 23.81 1.59
N GLU A 82 -3.53 23.33 2.20
CA GLU A 82 -2.77 24.07 3.21
C GLU A 82 -2.03 25.26 2.60
N VAL A 83 -1.40 25.09 1.43
CA VAL A 83 -0.75 26.18 0.70
C VAL A 83 -1.76 27.24 0.24
N MET A 84 -2.94 26.85 -0.27
CA MET A 84 -3.98 27.83 -0.64
C MET A 84 -4.50 28.62 0.58
N ARG A 85 -4.64 27.96 1.73
CA ARG A 85 -5.06 28.64 2.96
C ARG A 85 -4.04 29.68 3.40
N GLN A 86 -2.76 29.33 3.43
CA GLN A 86 -1.70 30.27 3.81
C GLN A 86 -1.67 31.48 2.87
N HIS A 87 -1.80 31.26 1.55
CA HIS A 87 -1.82 32.36 0.58
C HIS A 87 -3.03 33.29 0.74
N ASN A 88 -4.20 32.77 1.13
CA ASN A 88 -5.40 33.59 1.36
C ASN A 88 -5.41 34.30 2.73
N GLU A 89 -4.57 33.88 3.68
CA GLU A 89 -4.42 34.55 4.99
C GLU A 89 -3.38 35.67 4.95
N GLU A 90 -2.47 35.66 3.96
CA GLU A 90 -1.44 36.69 3.74
C GLU A 90 -1.90 37.84 2.81
N HIS A 91 -3.05 37.71 2.14
CA HIS A 91 -3.66 38.70 1.24
C HIS A 91 -4.99 39.22 1.76
#